data_AF-A0A268U7G0-F1
#
_entry.id   AF-A0A268U7G0-F1
#
_cell.length_a   1.000
_cell.length_b   1.000
_cell.length_c   1.000
_cell.angle_alpha   90.00
_cell.angle_beta   90.00
_cell.angle_gamma   90.00
#
_symmetry.space_group_name_H-M   'P 1'
#
loop_
_entity.id
_entity.type
_entity.pdbx_description
1 polymer ?
#
loop_
_entity_poly.entity_id
_entity_poly.type
_entity_poly.pdbx_seq_one_letter_code
_entity_poly.pdbx_strand_id
1 'polypeptide(L)' 'MKEISINLEHLSKDDLIQMREDLQTDINLYEQESLAGVEIDPELIFKTQSVLFAIEEILENSTSQNL' A
#
# COMPACT_ATOMS: atom_id res chain seq x y z
N MET A 1 12.98 6.48 16.23
CA MET A 1 11.74 5.84 15.72
C MET A 1 11.97 4.34 15.68
N LYS A 2 10.99 3.51 16.04
CA LYS A 2 11.06 2.07 15.81
C LYS A 2 10.60 1.82 14.37
N GLU A 3 11.42 1.17 13.55
CA GLU A 3 10.99 0.67 12.24
C GLU A 3 9.94 -0.43 12.45
N ILE A 4 8.79 -0.29 11.79
CA ILE A 4 7.80 -1.37 11.68
C ILE A 4 8.14 -2.09 10.38
N SER A 5 8.79 -3.25 10.47
CA SER A 5 8.94 -4.16 9.32
C SER A 5 7.67 -5.00 9.21
N ILE A 6 6.79 -4.62 8.28
CA ILE A 6 5.63 -5.45 7.93
C ILE A 6 6.15 -6.62 7.08
N ASN A 7 6.00 -7.85 7.57
CA ASN A 7 6.32 -9.05 6.78
C ASN A 7 5.06 -9.49 6.02
N LEU A 8 4.96 -9.07 4.76
CA LEU A 8 3.80 -9.28 3.89
C LEU A 8 3.62 -10.74 3.46
N GLU A 9 4.68 -11.57 3.48
CA GLU A 9 4.67 -12.95 2.97
C GLU A 9 3.82 -13.93 3.79
N HIS A 10 3.43 -13.54 5.01
CA HIS A 10 2.65 -14.38 5.93
C HIS A 10 1.17 -14.01 5.97
N LEU A 11 0.76 -12.97 5.25
CA LEU A 11 -0.64 -12.54 5.17
C LEU A 11 -1.41 -13.41 4.18
N SER A 12 -2.70 -13.60 4.43
CA SER A 12 -3.54 -14.30 3.46
C SER A 12 -3.77 -13.45 2.21
N LYS A 13 -4.14 -14.08 1.09
CA LYS A 13 -4.47 -13.36 -0.15
C LYS A 13 -5.58 -12.32 0.07
N ASP A 14 -6.58 -12.66 0.88
CA ASP A 14 -7.71 -11.76 1.17
C ASP A 14 -7.26 -10.58 2.03
N ASP A 15 -6.37 -10.80 3.01
CA ASP A 15 -5.78 -9.71 3.81
C ASP A 15 -4.94 -8.77 2.94
N LEU A 16 -4.15 -9.33 2.01
CA LEU A 16 -3.37 -8.54 1.05
C LEU A 16 -4.26 -7.72 0.12
N ILE A 17 -5.39 -8.29 -0.35
CA ILE A 17 -6.38 -7.55 -1.16
C ILE A 17 -7.00 -6.41 -0.34
N GLN A 18 -7.39 -6.65 0.91
CA GLN A 18 -7.96 -5.62 1.77
C GLN A 18 -6.94 -4.50 2.03
N MET A 19 -5.70 -4.85 2.37
CA MET A 19 -4.63 -3.87 2.56
C MET A 19 -4.35 -3.05 1.31
N ARG A 20 -4.42 -3.65 0.11
CA ARG A 20 -4.30 -2.91 -1.16
C ARG A 20 -5.40 -1.85 -1.28
N GLU A 21 -6.64 -2.19 -0.97
CA GLU A 21 -7.78 -1.26 -1.05
C GLU A 21 -7.68 -0.13 -0.02
N ASP A 22 -7.27 -0.45 1.19
CA ASP A 22 -7.06 0.53 2.27
C ASP A 22 -5.93 1.50 1.89
N LEU A 23 -4.77 1.01 1.44
CA LEU A 23 -3.64 1.84 1.03
C LEU A 23 -3.97 2.70 -0.20
N GLN A 24 -4.74 2.18 -1.15
CA GLN A 24 -5.22 2.96 -2.29
C GLN A 24 -6.15 4.10 -1.84
N THR A 25 -6.99 3.84 -0.83
CA THR A 25 -7.85 4.86 -0.22
C THR A 25 -7.03 5.95 0.46
N ASP A 26 -6.01 5.57 1.22
CA ASP A 26 -5.11 6.50 1.90
C ASP A 26 -4.36 7.40 0.90
N ILE A 27 -3.83 6.84 -0.19
CA ILE A 27 -3.16 7.63 -1.24
C ILE A 27 -4.13 8.65 -1.85
N ASN A 28 -5.34 8.21 -2.18
CA ASN A 28 -6.36 9.11 -2.75
C ASN A 28 -6.72 10.23 -1.77
N LEU A 29 -6.78 9.93 -0.46
CA LEU A 29 -7.03 10.93 0.56
C LEU A 29 -5.88 11.94 0.64
N TYR A 30 -4.63 11.48 0.68
CA TYR A 30 -3.46 12.35 0.68
C TYR A 30 -3.42 13.26 -0.56
N GLU A 31 -3.78 12.75 -1.73
CA GLU A 31 -3.89 13.55 -2.96
C GLU A 31 -4.99 14.61 -2.85
N GLN A 32 -6.17 14.25 -2.33
CA GLN A 32 -7.28 15.20 -2.14
C GLN A 32 -6.94 16.29 -1.12
N GLU A 33 -6.31 15.93 0.00
CA GLU A 33 -5.87 16.87 1.03
C GLU A 33 -4.81 17.83 0.49
N SER A 34 -3.83 17.31 -0.27
CA SER A 34 -2.83 18.12 -0.97
C SER A 34 -3.47 19.11 -1.95
N LEU A 35 -4.46 18.67 -2.73
CA LEU A 35 -5.24 19.55 -3.63
C LEU A 35 -6.05 20.62 -2.86
N ALA A 36 -6.50 20.31 -1.64
CA ALA A 36 -7.18 21.25 -0.75
C ALA A 36 -6.22 22.23 -0.04
N GLY A 37 -4.90 22.11 -0.27
CA GLY A 37 -3.88 22.95 0.34
C GLY A 37 -3.47 22.51 1.75
N VAL A 38 -3.81 21.29 2.15
CA VAL A 38 -3.30 20.68 3.39
C VAL A 38 -1.88 20.19 3.12
N GLU A 39 -0.95 20.54 4.03
CA GLU A 39 0.43 20.07 3.94
C GLU A 39 0.49 18.60 4.36
N ILE A 40 0.79 17.73 3.40
CA ILE A 40 1.01 16.30 3.60
C ILE A 40 2.51 16.02 3.58
N ASP A 41 2.99 15.20 4.51
CA ASP A 41 4.37 14.74 4.51
C ASP A 41 4.63 13.87 3.26
N PRO A 42 5.51 14.29 2.33
CA PRO A 42 5.82 13.52 1.13
C PRO A 42 6.43 12.15 1.45
N GLU A 43 7.07 11.98 2.62
CA GLU A 43 7.61 10.69 3.05
C GLU A 43 6.49 9.69 3.37
N LEU A 44 5.33 10.17 3.85
CA LEU A 44 4.16 9.35 4.11
C LEU A 44 3.57 8.79 2.82
N ILE A 45 3.41 9.65 1.80
CA ILE A 45 2.93 9.24 0.48
C ILE A 45 3.87 8.19 -0.12
N PHE A 46 5.18 8.45 -0.10
CA PHE A 46 6.18 7.55 -0.64
C PHE A 46 6.17 6.17 0.03
N LYS A 47 6.12 6.13 1.38
CA LYS A 47 6.06 4.87 2.13
C LYS A 47 4.78 4.09 1.83
N THR A 48 3.65 4.78 1.76
CA THR A 48 2.34 4.17 1.47
C THR A 48 2.34 3.52 0.07
N GLN A 49 2.83 4.25 -0.94
CA GLN A 49 2.98 3.75 -2.32
C GLN A 49 3.95 2.57 -2.41
N SER A 50 5.06 2.61 -1.65
CA SER A 50 6.05 1.52 -1.64
C SER A 50 5.46 0.21 -1.11
N VAL A 51 4.63 0.27 -0.06
CA VAL A 51 3.94 -0.90 0.48
C VAL A 51 2.86 -1.40 -0.48
N LEU A 52 2.10 -0.49 -1.09
CA LEU A 52 1.09 -0.85 -2.10
C LEU A 52 1.72 -1.63 -3.26
N PHE A 53 2.83 -1.13 -3.80
CA PHE A 53 3.57 -1.80 -4.88
C PHE A 53 4.03 -3.20 -4.48
N ALA A 54 4.57 -3.37 -3.27
CA ALA A 54 5.00 -4.68 -2.78
C ALA A 54 3.83 -5.67 -2.67
N ILE A 55 2.66 -5.21 -2.23
CA ILE A 55 1.45 -6.03 -2.16
C ILE A 55 0.96 -6.42 -3.57
N GLU A 56 0.96 -5.48 -4.51
CA GLU A 56 0.58 -5.72 -5.91
C GLU A 56 1.49 -6.75 -6.56
N GLU A 57 2.80 -6.65 -6.37
CA GLU A 57 3.77 -7.63 -6.88
C GLU A 57 3.49 -9.05 -6.34
N ILE A 58 3.17 -9.19 -5.04
CA ILE A 58 2.82 -10.48 -4.44
C ILE A 58 1.51 -11.04 -5.04
N LEU A 59 0.49 -10.20 -5.19
CA LEU A 59 -0.82 -10.61 -5.72
C LEU A 59 -0.77 -10.98 -7.21
N GLU A 60 0.03 -10.28 -8.02
CA GLU A 60 0.25 -10.60 -9.44
C GLU A 60 1.01 -11.92 -9.62
N ASN A 61 2.06 -12.15 -8.84
CA ASN A 61 2.84 -13.39 -8.87
C ASN A 61 2.00 -14.61 -8.43
N SER A 62 1.08 -14.41 -7.47
CA SER A 62 0.12 -15.44 -7.04
C SER A 62 -0.90 -15.82 -8.13
N THR A 63 -1.12 -14.95 -9.11
CA THR A 63 -2.07 -15.18 -10.21
C THR A 63 -1.39 -15.86 -11.40
N SER A 64 -0.11 -15.58 -11.63
CA SER A 64 0.70 -16.15 -12.71
C SER A 64 1.11 -17.62 -12.50
N GLN A 65 1.01 -18.16 -11.29
CA GLN A 65 1.30 -19.58 -10.99
C GLN A 65 0.14 -20.56 -11.28
N ASN A 66 -0.99 -20.07 -11.82
CA ASN A 66 -2.13 -20.91 -12.23
C ASN A 66 -2.21 -21.16 -13.76
N LEU A 67 -1.13 -20.93 -14.51
CA LEU A 67 -1.05 -21.19 -15.95
C LEU A 67 -0.29 -22.47 -16.28
#